data_AF-W9VUF3-F1
#
_entry.id   AF-W9VUF3-F1
#
_cell.length_a   1.000
_cell.length_b   1.000
_cell.length_c   1.000
_cell.angle_alpha   90.00
_cell.angle_beta   90.00
_cell.angle_gamma   90.00
#
_symmetry.space_group_name_H-M   'P 1'
#
loop_
_entity.id
_entity.type
_entity.pdbx_description
1 polymer ?
#
loop_
_entity_poly.entity_id
_entity_poly.type
_entity_poly.pdbx_seq_one_letter_code
_entity_poly.pdbx_strand_id
1 'polypeptide(L)'
;MKSTLFSATLFAVSAATVAAATILSDLDHAQHEPHAALQKRGFYEDGFKIFKRKRNAHACMMSIVFIVLFPLGAISMHLPFRGIRVTTRVHAPIQILGFAMMIGAMGLGIDIAAVDLNFFASSTSTKAHVVIGLLTCSVLILFQPALGLLQHLHFRRTAKKSVFAYIHRWTGRVAICLGWINSGLGFQLVPISLVSTGSLVRNFVLMGVLGALWFFLVGWDGYRHHWAKKEKLGAYRVGWDKGSVLRRQHAVEDGTNDEVKLESSHTGNQGTTAGEQHL
;
A
#
# COMPACT_ATOMS: atom_id res chain seq x y z
N MET A 1 -37.34 83.80 44.82
CA MET A 1 -37.65 82.42 44.40
C MET A 1 -37.74 82.25 42.87
N LYS A 2 -36.89 82.93 42.07
CA LYS A 2 -36.92 82.85 40.59
C LYS A 2 -35.63 82.33 39.95
N SER A 3 -34.54 82.18 40.70
CA SER A 3 -33.22 81.76 40.19
C SER A 3 -32.96 80.25 40.25
N THR A 4 -33.69 79.49 41.08
CA THR A 4 -33.50 78.04 41.21
C THR A 4 -34.23 77.23 40.13
N LEU A 5 -35.30 77.77 39.53
CA LEU A 5 -36.06 77.11 38.48
C LEU A 5 -35.39 77.16 37.09
N PHE A 6 -34.57 78.19 36.82
CA PHE A 6 -33.85 78.33 35.54
C PHE A 6 -32.60 77.45 35.43
N SER A 7 -31.94 77.12 36.55
CA SER A 7 -30.79 76.19 36.54
C SER A 7 -31.23 74.73 36.41
N ALA A 8 -32.38 74.35 36.97
CA ALA A 8 -32.88 72.98 36.88
C ALA A 8 -33.36 72.62 35.45
N THR A 9 -33.92 73.58 34.71
CA THR A 9 -34.33 73.37 33.32
C THR A 9 -33.14 73.30 32.36
N LEU A 10 -32.08 74.07 32.58
CA LEU A 10 -30.86 73.99 31.75
C LEU A 10 -30.10 72.66 31.92
N PHE A 11 -30.04 72.14 33.15
CA PHE A 11 -29.40 70.84 33.43
C PHE A 11 -30.19 69.65 32.86
N ALA A 12 -31.53 69.72 32.92
CA ALA A 12 -32.39 68.68 32.35
C ALA A 12 -32.34 68.63 30.81
N VAL A 13 -32.23 69.79 30.14
CA VAL A 13 -32.12 69.86 28.68
C VAL A 13 -30.76 69.33 28.20
N SER A 14 -29.68 69.56 28.96
CA SER A 14 -28.35 69.01 28.66
C SER A 14 -28.25 67.50 28.92
N ALA A 15 -28.86 66.99 29.99
CA ALA A 15 -28.91 65.55 30.26
C ALA A 15 -29.75 64.80 29.21
N ALA A 16 -30.86 65.39 28.75
CA ALA A 16 -31.70 64.79 27.71
C ALA A 16 -31.01 64.75 26.34
N THR A 17 -30.18 65.75 26.01
CA THR A 17 -29.40 65.75 24.76
C THR A 17 -28.22 64.77 24.80
N VAL A 18 -27.55 64.62 25.94
CA VAL A 18 -26.50 63.59 26.10
C VAL A 18 -27.10 62.18 26.07
N ALA A 19 -28.23 61.94 26.76
CA ALA A 19 -28.92 60.65 26.71
C ALA A 19 -29.41 60.32 25.30
N ALA A 20 -29.93 61.30 24.56
CA ALA A 20 -30.32 61.11 23.17
C ALA A 20 -29.11 60.82 22.27
N ALA A 21 -27.98 61.50 22.46
CA ALA A 21 -26.75 61.24 21.70
C ALA A 21 -26.16 59.86 22.01
N THR A 22 -26.20 59.39 23.27
CA THR A 22 -25.75 58.04 23.63
C THR A 22 -26.66 56.96 23.06
N ILE A 23 -27.98 57.19 23.07
CA ILE A 23 -28.94 56.26 22.44
C ILE A 23 -28.74 56.24 20.93
N LEU A 24 -28.50 57.39 20.30
CA LEU A 24 -28.23 57.46 18.85
C LEU A 24 -26.91 56.76 18.50
N SER A 25 -25.87 56.88 19.33
CA SER A 25 -24.61 56.16 19.13
C SER A 25 -24.73 54.65 19.40
N ASP A 26 -25.57 54.23 20.35
CA ASP A 26 -25.83 52.80 20.61
C ASP A 26 -26.64 52.15 19.47
N LEU A 27 -27.57 52.90 18.87
CA LEU A 27 -28.33 52.44 17.70
C LEU A 27 -27.46 52.36 16.43
N ASP A 28 -26.51 53.29 16.26
CA ASP A 28 -25.55 53.27 15.15
C ASP A 28 -24.52 52.13 15.30
N HIS A 29 -24.04 51.88 16.53
CA HIS A 29 -23.21 50.70 16.83
C HIS A 29 -23.96 49.37 16.64
N ALA A 30 -25.24 49.30 17.02
CA ALA A 30 -26.09 48.12 16.84
C ALA A 30 -26.43 47.81 15.37
N GLN A 31 -26.28 48.78 14.45
CA GLN A 31 -26.40 48.56 13.00
C GLN A 31 -25.09 48.15 12.31
N HIS A 32 -23.93 48.47 12.89
CA HIS A 32 -22.61 48.09 12.34
C HIS A 32 -22.11 46.70 12.81
N GLU A 33 -22.49 46.25 14.02
CA GLU A 33 -22.15 44.93 14.57
C GLU A 33 -22.89 43.68 14.00
N PRO A 34 -24.10 43.75 13.40
CA PRO A 34 -24.79 42.55 12.91
C PRO A 34 -24.12 42.00 11.66
N HIS A 35 -23.55 42.86 10.81
CA HIS A 35 -22.81 42.44 9.62
C HIS A 35 -21.46 41.80 9.98
N ALA A 36 -20.74 42.32 10.97
CA ALA A 36 -19.47 41.73 11.44
C ALA A 36 -19.69 40.35 12.11
N ALA A 37 -20.72 40.23 12.96
CA ALA A 37 -21.08 38.97 13.59
C ALA A 37 -21.62 37.94 12.56
N LEU A 38 -22.46 38.36 11.60
CA LEU A 38 -22.94 37.49 10.50
C LEU A 38 -21.80 37.07 9.57
N GLN A 39 -20.88 37.97 9.22
CA GLN A 39 -19.72 37.67 8.39
C GLN A 39 -18.76 36.74 9.12
N LYS A 40 -18.53 36.92 10.44
CA LYS A 40 -17.72 36.00 11.24
C LYS A 40 -18.38 34.62 11.36
N ARG A 41 -19.70 34.55 11.56
CA ARG A 41 -20.46 33.28 11.61
C ARG A 41 -20.48 32.60 10.24
N GLY A 42 -20.64 33.35 9.15
CA GLY A 42 -20.56 32.88 7.76
C GLY A 42 -19.15 32.43 7.37
N PHE A 43 -18.11 33.17 7.75
CA PHE A 43 -16.71 32.83 7.53
C PHE A 43 -16.32 31.53 8.27
N TYR A 44 -16.77 31.34 9.52
CA TYR A 44 -16.56 30.09 10.27
C TYR A 44 -17.42 28.94 9.73
N GLU A 45 -18.68 29.17 9.35
CA GLU A 45 -19.54 28.17 8.70
C GLU A 45 -18.93 27.70 7.37
N ASP A 46 -18.45 28.63 6.54
CA ASP A 46 -17.84 28.33 5.24
C ASP A 46 -16.48 27.67 5.41
N GLY A 47 -15.63 28.17 6.30
CA GLY A 47 -14.36 27.55 6.65
C GLY A 47 -14.53 26.12 7.19
N PHE A 48 -15.47 25.92 8.12
CA PHE A 48 -15.75 24.59 8.67
C PHE A 48 -16.39 23.64 7.64
N LYS A 49 -17.27 24.15 6.76
CA LYS A 49 -17.81 23.36 5.63
C LYS A 49 -16.71 22.96 4.66
N ILE A 50 -15.78 23.87 4.34
CA ILE A 50 -14.63 23.62 3.47
C ILE A 50 -13.73 22.56 4.11
N PHE A 51 -13.38 22.70 5.38
CA PHE A 51 -12.61 21.71 6.14
C PHE A 51 -13.26 20.32 6.08
N LYS A 52 -14.56 20.22 6.36
CA LYS A 52 -15.31 18.95 6.28
C LYS A 52 -15.24 18.34 4.88
N ARG A 53 -15.38 19.15 3.82
CA ARG A 53 -15.28 18.69 2.43
C ARG A 53 -13.88 18.20 2.09
N LYS A 54 -12.84 18.98 2.42
CA LYS A 54 -11.42 18.60 2.22
C LYS A 54 -11.10 17.29 2.94
N ARG A 55 -11.45 17.18 4.22
CA ARG A 55 -11.25 15.97 5.04
C ARG A 55 -11.95 14.76 4.45
N ASN A 56 -13.22 14.89 4.08
CA ASN A 56 -13.98 13.80 3.49
C ASN A 56 -13.42 13.38 2.11
N ALA A 57 -12.98 14.33 1.29
CA ALA A 57 -12.33 14.06 0.01
C ALA A 57 -10.99 13.33 0.21
N HIS A 58 -10.13 13.81 1.13
CA HIS A 58 -8.89 13.14 1.50
C HIS A 58 -9.14 11.68 1.93
N ALA A 59 -10.04 11.47 2.89
CA ALA A 59 -10.34 10.15 3.43
C ALA A 59 -10.92 9.20 2.37
N CYS A 60 -11.83 9.70 1.52
CA CYS A 60 -12.44 8.93 0.44
C CYS A 60 -11.38 8.52 -0.60
N MET A 61 -10.60 9.48 -1.10
CA MET A 61 -9.58 9.21 -2.11
C MET A 61 -8.49 8.27 -1.58
N MET A 62 -7.98 8.49 -0.37
CA MET A 62 -6.97 7.61 0.23
C MET A 62 -7.50 6.20 0.47
N SER A 63 -8.76 6.05 0.88
CA SER A 63 -9.38 4.73 1.05
C SER A 63 -9.48 4.00 -0.29
N ILE A 64 -9.97 4.67 -1.34
CA ILE A 64 -10.04 4.07 -2.69
C ILE A 64 -8.65 3.63 -3.16
N VAL A 65 -7.63 4.46 -2.97
CA VAL A 65 -6.25 4.16 -3.39
C VAL A 65 -5.70 2.94 -2.65
N PHE A 66 -5.69 2.94 -1.31
CA PHE A 66 -5.00 1.91 -0.52
C PHE A 66 -5.79 0.63 -0.28
N ILE A 67 -7.14 0.69 -0.33
CA ILE A 67 -7.99 -0.48 -0.14
C ILE A 67 -8.34 -1.13 -1.48
N VAL A 68 -8.49 -0.35 -2.55
CA VAL A 68 -8.97 -0.85 -3.84
C VAL A 68 -7.88 -0.83 -4.89
N LEU A 69 -7.40 0.36 -5.32
CA LEU A 69 -6.55 0.48 -6.50
C LEU A 69 -5.18 -0.22 -6.35
N PHE A 70 -4.47 0.00 -5.24
CA PHE A 70 -3.16 -0.62 -5.02
C PHE A 70 -3.24 -2.14 -4.84
N PRO A 71 -4.17 -2.69 -4.02
CA PRO A 71 -4.38 -4.13 -3.95
C PRO A 71 -4.79 -4.75 -5.29
N LEU A 72 -5.70 -4.11 -6.05
CA LEU A 72 -6.07 -4.56 -7.40
C LEU A 72 -4.87 -4.57 -8.34
N GLY A 73 -4.04 -3.52 -8.31
CA GLY A 73 -2.80 -3.45 -9.06
C GLY A 73 -1.85 -4.59 -8.69
N ALA A 74 -1.72 -4.93 -7.41
CA ALA A 74 -0.92 -6.07 -6.95
C ALA A 74 -1.48 -7.43 -7.41
N ILE A 75 -2.81 -7.62 -7.33
CA ILE A 75 -3.51 -8.85 -7.71
C ILE A 75 -3.48 -9.06 -9.23
N SER A 76 -3.53 -7.99 -10.03
CA SER A 76 -3.54 -8.09 -11.50
C SER A 76 -2.39 -8.95 -12.04
N MET A 77 -1.22 -8.94 -11.39
CA MET A 77 -0.06 -9.76 -11.77
C MET A 77 -0.25 -11.26 -11.57
N HIS A 78 -1.27 -11.68 -10.83
CA HIS A 78 -1.61 -13.08 -10.58
C HIS A 78 -2.67 -13.63 -11.53
N LEU A 79 -3.33 -12.77 -12.34
CA LEU A 79 -4.34 -13.23 -13.28
C LEU A 79 -3.67 -13.94 -14.48
N PRO A 80 -4.10 -15.17 -14.83
CA PRO A 80 -3.48 -15.99 -15.87
C PRO A 80 -3.94 -15.58 -17.28
N PHE A 81 -3.78 -14.30 -17.65
CA PHE A 81 -4.03 -13.87 -19.02
C PHE A 81 -2.87 -14.26 -19.92
N ARG A 82 -2.94 -15.46 -20.50
CA ARG A 82 -2.02 -15.90 -21.57
C ARG A 82 -2.17 -14.96 -22.77
N GLY A 83 -1.06 -14.39 -23.25
CA GLY A 83 -1.00 -13.58 -24.49
C GLY A 83 -1.13 -12.06 -24.32
N ILE A 84 -1.51 -11.55 -23.13
CA ILE A 84 -1.59 -10.10 -22.87
C ILE A 84 -0.41 -9.68 -21.98
N ARG A 85 0.25 -8.55 -22.29
CA ARG A 85 1.22 -7.92 -21.37
C ARG A 85 0.48 -7.28 -20.19
N VAL A 86 0.04 -8.11 -19.25
CA VAL A 86 -0.74 -7.73 -18.04
C VAL A 86 -0.08 -6.57 -17.29
N THR A 87 1.25 -6.60 -17.17
CA THR A 87 2.02 -5.54 -16.50
C THR A 87 1.80 -4.17 -17.13
N THR A 88 1.85 -4.04 -18.46
CA THR A 88 1.73 -2.74 -19.13
C THR A 88 0.30 -2.34 -19.42
N ARG A 89 -0.62 -3.30 -19.60
CA ARG A 89 -2.01 -3.04 -20.01
C ARG A 89 -3.00 -2.98 -18.85
N VAL A 90 -2.69 -3.58 -17.71
CA VAL A 90 -3.60 -3.66 -16.56
C VAL A 90 -2.95 -3.06 -15.33
N HIS A 91 -1.78 -3.56 -14.95
CA HIS A 91 -1.09 -3.08 -13.75
C HIS A 91 -0.69 -1.60 -13.88
N ALA A 92 0.04 -1.22 -14.93
CA ALA A 92 0.51 0.15 -15.08
C ALA A 92 -0.62 1.21 -15.11
N PRO A 93 -1.73 1.05 -15.85
CA PRO A 93 -2.82 2.03 -15.83
C PRO A 93 -3.49 2.16 -14.45
N ILE A 94 -3.76 1.04 -13.77
CA ILE A 94 -4.34 1.05 -12.42
C ILE A 94 -3.40 1.74 -11.42
N GLN A 95 -2.09 1.48 -11.54
CA GLN A 95 -1.09 2.11 -10.67
C GLN A 95 -0.95 3.59 -10.96
N ILE A 96 -0.92 4.02 -12.23
CA ILE A 96 -0.86 5.45 -12.59
C ILE A 96 -2.08 6.20 -12.06
N LEU A 97 -3.28 5.62 -12.20
CA LEU A 97 -4.51 6.21 -11.65
C LEU A 97 -4.44 6.31 -10.12
N GLY A 98 -4.07 5.22 -9.44
CA GLY A 98 -3.93 5.20 -7.98
C GLY A 98 -2.88 6.19 -7.50
N PHE A 99 -1.78 6.32 -8.23
CA PHE A 99 -0.69 7.25 -7.93
C PHE A 99 -1.11 8.71 -8.05
N ALA A 100 -1.81 9.07 -9.14
CA ALA A 100 -2.33 10.42 -9.34
C ALA A 100 -3.34 10.80 -8.24
N MET A 101 -4.27 9.89 -7.91
CA MET A 101 -5.21 10.09 -6.80
C MET A 101 -4.51 10.20 -5.45
N MET A 102 -3.47 9.38 -5.19
CA MET A 102 -2.70 9.43 -3.95
C MET A 102 -2.01 10.78 -3.76
N ILE A 103 -1.37 11.33 -4.81
CA ILE A 103 -0.71 12.63 -4.75
C ILE A 103 -1.72 13.74 -4.44
N GLY A 104 -2.85 13.76 -5.15
CA GLY A 104 -3.90 14.76 -4.90
C GLY A 104 -4.47 14.66 -3.49
N ALA A 105 -4.74 13.44 -3.01
CA ALA A 105 -5.23 13.21 -1.66
C ALA A 105 -4.17 13.57 -0.61
N MET A 106 -2.89 13.29 -0.85
CA MET A 106 -1.79 13.67 0.05
C MET A 106 -1.69 15.19 0.15
N GLY A 107 -1.81 15.90 -0.97
CA GLY A 107 -1.87 17.37 -1.00
C GLY A 107 -3.00 17.92 -0.14
N LEU A 108 -4.21 17.36 -0.25
CA LEU A 108 -5.32 17.72 0.64
C LEU A 108 -5.02 17.45 2.12
N GLY A 109 -4.36 16.32 2.42
CA GLY A 109 -3.98 15.97 3.80
C GLY A 109 -2.96 16.94 4.40
N ILE A 110 -1.97 17.37 3.60
CA ILE A 110 -0.97 18.37 3.98
C ILE A 110 -1.64 19.73 4.20
N ASP A 111 -2.54 20.15 3.32
CA ASP A 111 -3.29 21.40 3.45
C ASP A 111 -4.13 21.43 4.75
N ILE A 112 -4.84 20.34 5.05
CA ILE A 112 -5.58 20.20 6.31
C ILE A 112 -4.65 20.25 7.53
N ALA A 113 -3.51 19.55 7.45
CA ALA A 113 -2.54 19.54 8.54
C ALA A 113 -1.91 20.93 8.77
N ALA A 114 -1.66 21.68 7.70
CA ALA A 114 -1.06 23.01 7.73
C ALA A 114 -2.01 24.10 8.20
N VAL A 115 -3.19 24.14 7.62
CA VAL A 115 -4.13 25.27 7.75
C VAL A 115 -5.09 25.07 8.92
N ASP A 116 -5.56 23.83 9.13
CA ASP A 116 -6.68 23.57 10.03
C ASP A 116 -6.26 22.90 11.35
N LEU A 117 -5.13 22.18 11.39
CA LEU A 117 -4.72 21.36 12.55
C LEU A 117 -3.39 21.79 13.21
N ASN A 118 -2.69 22.79 12.65
CA ASN A 118 -1.37 23.24 13.10
C ASN A 118 -0.40 22.06 13.33
N PHE A 119 -0.21 21.20 12.31
CA PHE A 119 0.68 20.03 12.13
C PHE A 119 1.02 19.10 13.33
N PHE A 120 1.28 19.65 14.52
CA PHE A 120 1.80 19.01 15.72
C PHE A 120 1.01 19.33 17.01
N ALA A 121 -0.01 20.18 16.98
CA ALA A 121 -0.76 20.55 18.19
C ALA A 121 -1.78 19.50 18.66
N SER A 122 -2.23 18.62 17.75
CA SER A 122 -3.24 17.61 18.04
C SER A 122 -2.62 16.29 18.54
N SER A 123 -3.40 15.53 19.32
CA SER A 123 -3.13 14.24 19.97
C SER A 123 -2.11 13.31 19.27
N THR A 124 -1.45 12.43 20.03
CA THR A 124 -0.47 11.43 19.55
C THR A 124 -0.93 10.67 18.30
N SER A 125 -2.22 10.32 18.19
CA SER A 125 -2.77 9.64 17.01
C SER A 125 -2.71 10.48 15.74
N THR A 126 -2.89 11.81 15.83
CA THR A 126 -2.80 12.72 14.68
C THR A 126 -1.37 12.75 14.15
N LYS A 127 -0.40 12.85 15.05
CA LYS A 127 1.03 12.83 14.70
C LYS A 127 1.41 11.52 14.02
N ALA A 128 0.98 10.39 14.58
CA ALA A 128 1.24 9.08 14.00
C ALA A 128 0.64 8.94 12.60
N HIS A 129 -0.62 9.36 12.39
CA HIS A 129 -1.28 9.32 11.09
C HIS A 129 -0.54 10.16 10.03
N VAL A 130 -0.17 11.40 10.38
CA VAL A 130 0.52 12.30 9.45
C VAL A 130 1.91 11.76 9.10
N VAL A 131 2.70 11.34 10.10
CA VAL A 131 4.07 10.84 9.89
C VAL A 131 4.07 9.54 9.07
N ILE A 132 3.24 8.55 9.45
CA ILE A 132 3.17 7.27 8.73
C ILE A 132 2.63 7.49 7.32
N GLY A 133 1.60 8.33 7.16
CA GLY A 133 1.03 8.68 5.87
C GLY A 133 2.04 9.33 4.93
N LEU A 134 2.75 10.37 5.40
CA LEU A 134 3.77 11.07 4.62
C LEU A 134 4.94 10.16 4.27
N LEU A 135 5.46 9.39 5.22
CA LEU A 135 6.55 8.44 4.97
C LEU A 135 6.14 7.41 3.91
N THR A 136 4.97 6.79 4.06
CA THR A 136 4.46 5.78 3.14
C THR A 136 4.27 6.35 1.74
N CYS A 137 3.60 7.50 1.63
CA CYS A 137 3.36 8.15 0.34
C CYS A 137 4.68 8.60 -0.32
N SER A 138 5.61 9.16 0.44
CA SER A 138 6.91 9.60 -0.08
C SER A 138 7.73 8.42 -0.63
N VAL A 139 7.76 7.30 0.10
CA VAL A 139 8.44 6.08 -0.37
C VAL A 139 7.79 5.55 -1.65
N LEU A 140 6.45 5.54 -1.71
CA LEU A 140 5.72 5.14 -2.92
C LEU A 140 5.99 6.10 -4.08
N ILE A 141 6.07 7.41 -3.85
CA ILE A 141 6.30 8.41 -4.90
C ILE A 141 7.68 8.28 -5.52
N LEU A 142 8.72 8.17 -4.68
CA LEU A 142 10.09 8.21 -5.14
C LEU A 142 10.58 6.85 -5.65
N PHE A 143 10.31 5.78 -4.90
CA PHE A 143 10.96 4.50 -5.14
C PHE A 143 10.13 3.54 -5.98
N GLN A 144 8.80 3.49 -5.83
CA GLN A 144 8.01 2.47 -6.52
C GLN A 144 8.02 2.59 -8.06
N PRO A 145 7.77 3.78 -8.65
CA PRO A 145 7.85 3.96 -10.09
C PRO A 145 9.25 3.67 -10.64
N ALA A 146 10.29 4.15 -9.94
CA ALA A 146 11.69 3.94 -10.34
C ALA A 146 12.05 2.45 -10.36
N LEU A 147 11.75 1.73 -9.28
CA LEU A 147 12.01 0.28 -9.19
C LEU A 147 11.19 -0.52 -10.22
N GLY A 148 9.94 -0.13 -10.45
CA GLY A 148 9.07 -0.76 -11.45
C GLY A 148 9.61 -0.59 -12.87
N LEU A 149 10.04 0.63 -13.21
CA LEU A 149 10.63 0.95 -14.50
C LEU A 149 11.96 0.21 -14.71
N LEU A 150 12.87 0.26 -13.74
CA LEU A 150 14.17 -0.44 -13.79
C LEU A 150 13.99 -1.95 -14.01
N GLN A 151 13.05 -2.57 -13.28
CA GLN A 151 12.75 -3.98 -13.48
C GLN A 151 12.15 -4.24 -14.87
N HIS A 152 11.27 -3.37 -15.36
CA HIS A 152 10.69 -3.54 -16.70
C HIS A 152 11.76 -3.45 -17.80
N LEU A 153 12.67 -2.49 -17.72
CA LEU A 153 13.80 -2.35 -18.64
C LEU A 153 14.74 -3.54 -18.57
N HIS A 154 15.04 -4.02 -17.35
CA HIS A 154 15.88 -5.20 -17.16
C HIS A 154 15.24 -6.44 -17.78
N PHE A 155 13.96 -6.70 -17.48
CA PHE A 155 13.24 -7.85 -18.02
C PHE A 155 13.16 -7.84 -19.54
N ARG A 156 13.00 -6.66 -20.17
CA ARG A 156 13.03 -6.52 -21.64
C ARG A 156 14.38 -6.90 -22.26
N ARG A 157 15.50 -6.72 -21.54
CA ARG A 157 16.85 -7.00 -22.04
C ARG A 157 17.31 -8.43 -21.74
N THR A 158 17.00 -8.96 -20.56
CA THR A 158 17.57 -10.23 -20.08
C THR A 158 16.56 -11.37 -19.97
N ALA A 159 15.25 -11.08 -20.12
CA ALA A 159 14.15 -12.01 -19.83
C ALA A 159 14.19 -12.63 -18.42
N LYS A 160 14.99 -12.06 -17.51
CA LYS A 160 15.21 -12.55 -16.14
C LYS A 160 14.65 -11.56 -15.12
N LYS A 161 14.33 -12.07 -13.92
CA LYS A 161 13.91 -11.24 -12.78
C LYS A 161 15.14 -10.59 -12.16
N SER A 162 15.14 -9.26 -12.05
CA SER A 162 16.19 -8.53 -11.32
C SER A 162 15.93 -8.51 -9.82
N VAL A 163 16.95 -8.17 -9.04
CA VAL A 163 16.83 -7.81 -7.62
C VAL A 163 15.81 -6.67 -7.43
N PHE A 164 15.74 -5.72 -8.37
CA PHE A 164 14.75 -4.64 -8.35
C PHE A 164 13.30 -5.15 -8.34
N ALA A 165 13.02 -6.30 -8.95
CA ALA A 165 11.69 -6.92 -8.92
C ALA A 165 11.28 -7.33 -7.51
N TYR A 166 12.23 -7.87 -6.74
CA TYR A 166 11.99 -8.31 -5.37
C TYR A 166 11.79 -7.13 -4.45
N ILE A 167 12.65 -6.10 -4.56
CA ILE A 167 12.52 -4.87 -3.78
C ILE A 167 11.19 -4.16 -4.11
N HIS A 168 10.87 -3.97 -5.39
CA HIS A 168 9.59 -3.41 -5.84
C HIS A 168 8.39 -4.13 -5.20
N ARG A 169 8.39 -5.47 -5.27
CA ARG A 169 7.31 -6.30 -4.73
C ARG A 169 7.19 -6.16 -3.21
N TRP A 170 8.28 -6.25 -2.46
CA TRP A 170 8.25 -6.17 -0.99
C TRP A 170 7.93 -4.78 -0.49
N THR A 171 8.53 -3.74 -1.06
CA THR A 171 8.20 -2.35 -0.73
C THR A 171 6.71 -2.07 -0.97
N GLY A 172 6.12 -2.63 -2.03
CA GLY A 172 4.70 -2.45 -2.33
C GLY A 172 3.80 -3.13 -1.29
N ARG A 173 4.17 -4.34 -0.86
CA ARG A 173 3.46 -5.08 0.20
C ARG A 173 3.48 -4.32 1.52
N VAL A 174 4.67 -3.88 1.94
CA VAL A 174 4.84 -3.13 3.19
C VAL A 174 4.03 -1.82 3.15
N ALA A 175 4.06 -1.10 2.02
CA ALA A 175 3.33 0.14 1.87
C ALA A 175 1.80 -0.04 1.91
N ILE A 176 1.26 -1.14 1.35
CA ILE A 176 -0.19 -1.45 1.47
C ILE A 176 -0.54 -1.69 2.94
N CYS A 177 0.24 -2.49 3.67
CA CYS A 177 0.01 -2.75 5.10
C CYS A 177 0.09 -1.45 5.93
N LEU A 178 1.10 -0.61 5.69
CA LEU A 178 1.21 0.70 6.32
C LEU A 178 0.03 1.60 5.99
N GLY A 179 -0.48 1.55 4.75
CA GLY A 179 -1.69 2.26 4.34
C GLY A 179 -2.94 1.85 5.12
N TRP A 180 -3.12 0.55 5.40
CA TRP A 180 -4.25 0.08 6.20
C TRP A 180 -4.13 0.48 7.67
N ILE A 181 -2.94 0.36 8.26
CA ILE A 181 -2.66 0.86 9.62
C ILE A 181 -2.94 2.37 9.68
N ASN A 182 -2.45 3.12 8.68
CA ASN A 182 -2.65 4.55 8.60
C ASN A 182 -4.12 4.95 8.41
N SER A 183 -4.88 4.15 7.67
CA SER A 183 -6.34 4.32 7.53
C SER A 183 -7.04 4.15 8.88
N GLY A 184 -6.68 3.12 9.64
CA GLY A 184 -7.18 2.92 11.01
C GLY A 184 -6.88 4.11 11.93
N LEU A 185 -5.65 4.63 11.90
CA LEU A 185 -5.29 5.84 12.65
C LEU A 185 -6.13 7.06 12.20
N GLY A 186 -6.38 7.22 10.91
CA GLY A 186 -7.19 8.30 10.37
C GLY A 186 -8.64 8.29 10.88
N PHE A 187 -9.24 7.10 11.05
CA PHE A 187 -10.58 6.99 11.64
C PHE A 187 -10.62 7.35 13.12
N GLN A 188 -9.55 7.10 13.88
CA GLN A 188 -9.46 7.52 15.28
C GLN A 188 -9.43 9.04 15.45
N LEU A 189 -9.06 9.80 14.41
CA LEU A 189 -9.04 11.26 14.42
C LEU A 189 -10.43 11.87 14.26
N VAL A 190 -11.42 11.09 13.82
CA VAL A 190 -12.74 11.62 13.50
C VAL A 190 -13.74 11.24 14.58
N PRO A 191 -14.37 12.23 15.25
CA PRO A 191 -15.50 11.97 16.14
C PRO A 191 -16.59 11.19 15.39
N ILE A 192 -17.13 10.16 16.03
CA ILE A 192 -18.16 9.27 15.48
C ILE A 192 -19.42 10.06 15.01
N SER A 193 -19.63 11.27 15.56
CA SER A 193 -20.72 12.17 15.16
C SER A 193 -20.53 12.87 13.79
N LEU A 194 -19.30 12.92 13.26
CA LEU A 194 -18.97 13.66 12.02
C LEU A 194 -18.83 12.76 10.77
N VAL A 195 -18.94 11.45 10.93
CA VAL A 195 -18.89 10.45 9.85
C VAL A 195 -20.08 9.53 10.01
N SER A 196 -20.82 9.27 8.92
CA SER A 196 -21.92 8.31 9.00
C SER A 196 -21.36 6.94 9.38
N THR A 197 -21.93 6.32 10.40
CA THR A 197 -21.53 5.00 10.89
C THR A 197 -21.48 3.98 9.75
N GLY A 198 -22.38 4.10 8.77
CA GLY A 198 -22.38 3.26 7.56
C GLY A 198 -21.15 3.43 6.66
N SER A 199 -20.57 4.63 6.54
CA SER A 199 -19.34 4.83 5.77
C SER A 199 -18.12 4.19 6.45
N LEU A 200 -18.06 4.27 7.78
CA LEU A 200 -17.02 3.63 8.56
C LEU A 200 -17.11 2.10 8.45
N VAL A 201 -18.30 1.53 8.71
CA VAL A 201 -18.52 0.08 8.62
C VAL A 201 -18.18 -0.43 7.21
N ARG A 202 -18.67 0.22 6.15
CA ARG A 202 -18.34 -0.18 4.78
C ARG A 202 -16.85 -0.17 4.51
N ASN A 203 -16.11 0.82 5.00
CA ASN A 203 -14.68 0.90 4.75
C ASN A 203 -13.91 -0.23 5.45
N PHE A 204 -14.24 -0.52 6.71
CA PHE A 204 -13.62 -1.64 7.43
C PHE A 204 -14.02 -3.00 6.86
N VAL A 205 -15.27 -3.17 6.43
CA VAL A 205 -15.72 -4.40 5.74
C VAL A 205 -14.96 -4.58 4.42
N LEU A 206 -14.84 -3.53 3.60
CA LEU A 206 -14.08 -3.58 2.35
C LEU A 206 -12.60 -3.88 2.60
N MET A 207 -12.00 -3.23 3.59
CA MET A 207 -10.62 -3.49 3.99
C MET A 207 -10.43 -4.93 4.48
N GLY A 208 -11.36 -5.47 5.26
CA GLY A 208 -11.34 -6.86 5.73
C GLY A 208 -11.47 -7.87 4.58
N VAL A 209 -12.46 -7.70 3.70
CA VAL A 209 -12.72 -8.62 2.58
C VAL A 209 -11.59 -8.57 1.56
N LEU A 210 -11.20 -7.38 1.09
CA LEU A 210 -10.13 -7.24 0.11
C LEU A 210 -8.77 -7.59 0.71
N GLY A 211 -8.54 -7.27 1.99
CA GLY A 211 -7.35 -7.66 2.71
C GLY A 211 -7.23 -9.17 2.87
N ALA A 212 -8.30 -9.85 3.25
CA ALA A 212 -8.35 -11.31 3.34
C ALA A 212 -8.10 -11.98 1.97
N LEU A 213 -8.76 -11.48 0.91
CA LEU A 213 -8.55 -11.97 -0.45
C LEU A 213 -7.08 -11.78 -0.88
N TRP A 214 -6.49 -10.63 -0.57
CA TRP A 214 -5.10 -10.36 -0.89
C TRP A 214 -4.14 -11.29 -0.13
N PHE A 215 -4.28 -11.43 1.20
CA PHE A 215 -3.47 -12.36 1.99
C PHE A 215 -3.62 -13.80 1.52
N PHE A 216 -4.84 -14.21 1.17
CA PHE A 216 -5.10 -15.52 0.59
C PHE A 216 -4.33 -15.72 -0.73
N LEU A 217 -4.41 -14.77 -1.66
CA LEU A 217 -3.69 -14.86 -2.95
C LEU A 217 -2.17 -14.87 -2.78
N VAL A 218 -1.66 -14.11 -1.81
CA VAL A 218 -0.24 -14.05 -1.49
C VAL A 218 0.23 -15.35 -0.85
N GLY A 219 -0.53 -15.90 0.10
CA GLY A 219 -0.28 -17.19 0.70
C GLY A 219 -0.35 -18.32 -0.34
N TRP A 220 -1.33 -18.26 -1.24
CA TRP A 220 -1.48 -19.20 -2.34
C TRP A 220 -0.30 -19.17 -3.32
N ASP A 221 0.23 -17.99 -3.63
CA ASP A 221 1.44 -17.85 -4.46
C ASP A 221 2.67 -18.49 -3.78
N GLY A 222 2.82 -18.27 -2.48
CA GLY A 222 3.86 -18.93 -1.67
C GLY A 222 3.69 -20.44 -1.64
N TYR A 223 2.48 -20.93 -1.38
CA TYR A 223 2.14 -22.35 -1.34
C TYR A 223 2.44 -23.04 -2.67
N ARG A 224 1.97 -22.49 -3.80
CA ARG A 224 2.27 -23.03 -5.14
C ARG A 224 3.77 -23.07 -5.42
N HIS A 225 4.53 -22.06 -5.01
CA HIS A 225 5.99 -22.06 -5.19
C HIS A 225 6.69 -23.13 -4.36
N HIS A 226 6.24 -23.40 -3.13
CA HIS A 226 6.76 -24.49 -2.30
C HIS A 226 6.42 -25.86 -2.88
N TRP A 227 5.19 -26.08 -3.36
CA TRP A 227 4.79 -27.33 -3.97
C TRP A 227 5.51 -27.63 -5.28
N ALA A 228 5.66 -26.64 -6.17
CA ALA A 228 6.43 -26.79 -7.40
C ALA A 228 7.92 -27.09 -7.14
N LYS A 229 8.50 -26.60 -6.03
CA LYS A 229 9.85 -26.98 -5.62
C LYS A 229 9.89 -28.42 -5.10
N LYS A 230 8.90 -28.86 -4.33
CA LYS A 230 8.80 -30.26 -3.87
C LYS A 230 8.70 -31.23 -5.04
N GLU A 231 7.89 -30.93 -6.05
CA GLU A 231 7.80 -31.73 -7.28
C GLU A 231 9.14 -31.80 -8.02
N LYS A 232 9.84 -30.67 -8.20
CA LYS A 232 11.16 -30.66 -8.84
C LYS A 232 12.21 -31.44 -8.03
N LEU A 233 12.26 -31.24 -6.72
CA LEU A 233 13.16 -31.99 -5.85
C LEU A 233 12.80 -33.48 -5.82
N GLY A 234 11.52 -33.82 -5.92
CA GLY A 234 11.03 -35.19 -6.11
C GLY A 234 11.49 -35.77 -7.44
N ALA A 235 11.37 -35.03 -8.55
CA ALA A 235 11.84 -35.45 -9.86
C ALA A 235 13.38 -35.64 -9.89
N TYR A 236 14.15 -34.72 -9.29
CA TYR A 236 15.59 -34.87 -9.13
C TYR A 236 15.94 -36.07 -8.24
N ARG A 237 15.20 -36.29 -7.15
CA ARG A 237 15.40 -37.44 -6.27
C ARG A 237 15.15 -38.76 -6.99
N VAL A 238 14.05 -38.88 -7.74
CA VAL A 238 13.73 -40.08 -8.53
C VAL A 238 14.76 -40.29 -9.65
N GLY A 239 15.23 -39.23 -10.29
CA GLY A 239 16.31 -39.29 -11.28
C GLY A 239 17.65 -39.72 -10.68
N TRP A 240 17.97 -39.24 -9.47
CA TRP A 240 19.18 -39.61 -8.73
C TRP A 240 19.16 -41.07 -8.29
N ASP A 241 18.02 -41.55 -7.81
CA ASP A 241 17.84 -42.95 -7.42
C ASP A 241 17.95 -43.90 -8.62
N LYS A 242 17.35 -43.54 -9.76
CA LYS A 242 17.53 -44.31 -11.00
C LYS A 242 19.00 -44.30 -11.46
N GLY A 243 19.68 -43.17 -11.38
CA GLY A 243 21.10 -43.07 -11.72
C GLY A 243 22.02 -43.90 -10.80
N SER A 244 21.71 -43.97 -9.50
CA SER A 244 22.48 -44.78 -8.54
C SER A 244 22.26 -46.28 -8.77
N VAL A 245 21.05 -46.70 -9.12
CA VAL A 245 20.71 -48.10 -9.46
C VAL A 245 21.40 -48.52 -10.76
N LEU A 246 21.36 -47.70 -11.82
CA LEU A 246 22.01 -48.00 -13.09
C LEU A 246 23.54 -48.09 -12.94
N ARG A 247 24.15 -47.19 -12.14
CA ARG A 247 25.59 -47.26 -11.83
C ARG A 247 25.96 -48.56 -11.09
N ARG A 248 25.10 -49.03 -10.19
CA ARG A 248 25.30 -50.29 -9.49
C ARG A 248 25.19 -51.48 -10.43
N GLN A 249 24.19 -51.50 -11.32
CA GLN A 249 24.07 -52.56 -12.32
C GLN A 249 25.28 -52.61 -13.25
N HIS A 250 25.73 -51.45 -13.74
CA HIS A 250 26.91 -51.38 -14.59
C HIS A 250 28.18 -51.88 -13.88
N ALA A 251 28.38 -51.54 -12.60
CA ALA A 251 29.53 -52.01 -11.83
C ALA A 251 29.50 -53.52 -11.56
N VAL A 252 28.29 -54.11 -11.43
CA VAL A 252 28.13 -55.57 -11.30
C VAL A 252 28.42 -56.25 -12.64
N GLU A 253 27.90 -55.71 -13.75
CA GLU A 253 28.15 -56.24 -15.11
C GLU A 253 29.64 -56.20 -15.49
N ASP A 254 30.31 -55.07 -15.23
CA ASP A 254 31.74 -54.89 -15.52
C ASP A 254 32.60 -55.84 -14.68
N GLY A 255 32.28 -55.99 -13.38
CA GLY A 255 32.95 -56.94 -12.49
C GLY A 255 32.79 -58.40 -12.92
N THR A 256 31.58 -58.81 -13.34
CA THR A 256 31.37 -60.16 -13.88
C THR A 256 32.08 -60.40 -15.21
N ASN A 257 32.19 -59.40 -16.08
CA ASN A 257 32.90 -59.55 -17.35
C ASN A 257 34.41 -59.68 -17.14
N ASP A 258 34.97 -58.98 -16.15
CA ASP A 258 36.38 -59.09 -15.80
C ASP A 258 36.73 -60.45 -15.17
N GLU A 259 35.86 -61.00 -14.31
CA GLU A 259 36.02 -62.36 -13.78
C GLU A 259 35.95 -63.44 -14.89
N VAL A 260 34.95 -63.35 -15.78
CA VAL A 260 34.78 -64.30 -16.90
C VAL A 260 35.98 -64.24 -17.86
N LYS A 261 36.53 -63.06 -18.10
CA LYS A 261 37.71 -62.88 -18.95
C LYS A 261 38.98 -63.47 -18.33
N LEU A 262 39.15 -63.36 -17.02
CA LEU A 262 40.27 -63.96 -16.29
C LEU A 262 40.19 -65.49 -16.26
N GLU A 263 38.99 -66.06 -16.12
CA GLU A 263 38.79 -67.51 -16.15
C GLU A 263 39.08 -68.11 -17.54
N SER A 264 38.66 -67.42 -18.62
CA SER A 264 38.91 -67.87 -20.00
C SER A 264 40.37 -67.81 -20.44
N SER A 265 41.21 -67.00 -19.77
CA SER A 265 42.63 -66.87 -20.11
C SER A 265 43.53 -67.94 -19.47
N HIS A 266 43.01 -68.73 -18.53
CA HIS A 266 43.82 -69.73 -17.79
C HIS A 266 43.61 -71.18 -18.23
N THR A 267 42.65 -71.47 -19.11
CA THR A 267 42.38 -72.82 -19.63
C THR A 267 42.92 -72.97 -21.05
N GLY A 268 44.23 -73.06 -21.19
CA GLY A 268 44.84 -73.28 -22.50
C GLY A 268 46.32 -73.60 -22.41
N ASN A 269 46.67 -74.80 -21.91
CA ASN A 269 47.75 -75.65 -22.42
C ASN A 269 48.04 -76.81 -21.44
N GLN A 270 47.52 -78.01 -21.73
CA GLN A 270 48.14 -79.28 -21.29
C GLN A 270 47.97 -80.37 -22.36
N GLY A 271 49.10 -80.72 -23.00
CA GLY A 271 49.51 -82.08 -23.36
C GLY A 271 48.84 -82.78 -24.56
N THR A 272 49.63 -83.15 -25.57
CA THR A 272 50.16 -84.53 -25.68
C THR A 272 51.10 -84.69 -26.88
N THR A 273 52.29 -85.20 -26.59
CA THR A 273 53.25 -85.80 -27.51
C THR A 273 52.88 -87.25 -27.78
N ALA A 274 52.83 -87.67 -29.04
CA ALA A 274 53.07 -89.05 -29.46
C ALA A 274 53.48 -89.04 -30.94
N GLY A 275 54.76 -89.31 -31.21
CA GLY A 275 55.16 -89.87 -32.50
C GLY A 275 54.93 -91.39 -32.49
N GLU A 276 54.83 -92.00 -33.67
CA GLU A 276 55.60 -93.18 -34.10
C GLU A 276 55.00 -93.83 -35.38
N GLN A 277 55.85 -93.91 -36.42
CA GLN A 277 56.03 -94.98 -37.44
C GLN A 277 55.10 -95.24 -38.65
N HIS A 278 55.80 -95.25 -39.80
CA HIS A 278 55.84 -96.21 -40.92
C HIS A 278 54.82 -96.18 -42.08
N LEU A 279 55.42 -96.04 -43.28
CA LEU A 279 55.03 -96.41 -44.65
C LEU A 279 53.94 -95.59 -45.35
#